data_AF-A0A645J506-F1
#
_entry.id   AF-A0A645J506-F1
#
_cell.length_a   1.000
_cell.length_b   1.000
_cell.length_c   1.000
_cell.angle_alpha   90.00
_cell.angle_beta   90.00
_cell.angle_gamma   90.00
#
_symmetry.space_group_name_H-M   'P 1'
#
loop_
_entity.id
_entity.type
_entity.pdbx_description
1 polymer ?
#
loop_
_entity_poly.entity_id
_entity_poly.type
_entity_poly.pdbx_seq_one_letter_code
_entity_poly.pdbx_strand_id
1 'polypeptide(L)'
;MGGYATARQNGWMSANDIRTLEDMDLIDDEDGGNLYLVNGNMLPLSRAGAFADKVTNTSQEESNEEQEVLAMEKPERRRRQSENP
;
A
#
# COMPACT_ATOMS: atom_id res chain seq x y z
N MET A 1 -5.84 17.09 12.79
CA MET A 1 -4.65 16.83 11.94
C MET A 1 -4.53 15.40 11.39
N GLY A 2 -5.39 14.42 11.74
CA GLY A 2 -5.25 13.04 11.25
C GLY A 2 -5.60 12.79 9.77
N GLY A 3 -6.37 13.69 9.13
CA GLY A 3 -6.83 13.50 7.75
C GLY A 3 -5.70 13.36 6.73
N TYR A 4 -4.66 14.19 6.86
CA TYR A 4 -3.48 14.12 5.98
C TYR A 4 -2.69 12.83 6.17
N ALA A 5 -2.52 12.38 7.42
CA ALA A 5 -1.84 11.12 7.70
C ALA A 5 -2.59 9.93 7.06
N THR A 6 -3.91 9.90 7.21
CA THR A 6 -4.76 8.90 6.53
C THR A 6 -4.64 9.01 5.01
N ALA A 7 -4.66 10.22 4.46
CA ALA A 7 -4.57 10.42 3.00
C ALA A 7 -3.22 9.94 2.43
N ARG A 8 -2.10 10.28 3.09
CA ARG A 8 -0.77 9.80 2.73
C ARG A 8 -0.62 8.30 2.86
N GLN A 9 -1.17 7.71 3.92
CA GLN A 9 -1.14 6.26 4.12
C GLN A 9 -1.95 5.50 3.07
N ASN A 10 -2.99 6.12 2.51
CA ASN A 10 -3.81 5.51 1.47
C ASN A 10 -3.33 5.84 0.04
N GLY A 11 -2.32 6.71 -0.12
CA GLY A 11 -1.65 6.99 -1.38
C GLY A 11 -2.37 7.95 -2.34
N TRP A 12 -3.56 8.44 -2.00
CA TRP A 12 -4.36 9.32 -2.88
C TRP A 12 -4.03 10.81 -2.71
N MET A 13 -3.12 11.16 -1.80
CA MET A 13 -2.64 12.52 -1.59
C MET A 13 -1.11 12.55 -1.65
N SER A 14 -0.56 13.47 -2.43
CA SER A 14 0.88 13.69 -2.57
C SER A 14 1.46 14.48 -1.39
N ALA A 15 2.79 14.61 -1.31
CA ALA A 15 3.41 15.43 -0.26
C ALA A 15 3.19 16.92 -0.55
N ASN A 16 3.19 17.27 -1.84
CA ASN A 16 2.96 18.63 -2.33
C ASN A 16 1.50 19.05 -2.24
N ASP A 17 0.54 18.12 -2.27
CA ASP A 17 -0.88 18.42 -2.02
C ASP A 17 -1.05 19.04 -0.62
N ILE A 18 -0.43 18.42 0.40
CA ILE A 18 -0.47 18.94 1.78
C ILE A 18 0.29 20.26 1.88
N ARG A 19 1.48 20.34 1.25
CA ARG A 19 2.28 21.57 1.27
C ARG A 19 1.55 22.74 0.64
N THR A 20 0.83 22.52 -0.45
CA THR A 20 0.01 23.54 -1.09
C THR A 20 -1.17 23.95 -0.22
N LEU A 21 -1.84 23.00 0.45
CA LEU A 21 -2.96 23.29 1.35
C LEU A 21 -2.54 24.07 2.60
N GLU A 22 -1.31 23.85 3.07
CA GLU A 22 -0.75 24.48 4.27
C GLU A 22 0.26 25.60 3.96
N ASP A 23 0.30 26.07 2.70
CA ASP A 23 1.16 27.17 2.23
C ASP A 23 2.66 26.97 2.58
N MET A 24 3.17 25.77 2.34
CA MET A 24 4.56 25.35 2.55
C MET A 24 5.33 25.22 1.24
N ASP A 25 6.67 25.29 1.33
CA ASP A 25 7.56 25.06 0.19
C ASP A 25 7.39 23.65 -0.40
N LEU A 26 7.30 23.61 -1.74
CA LEU A 26 7.16 22.38 -2.50
C LEU A 26 8.45 21.56 -2.50
N ILE A 27 8.29 20.25 -2.58
CA ILE A 27 9.37 19.29 -2.85
C ILE A 27 9.42 19.06 -4.36
N ASP A 28 10.62 18.90 -4.91
CA ASP A 28 10.80 18.52 -6.31
C ASP A 28 10.16 17.17 -6.64
N ASP A 29 9.79 16.98 -7.91
CA ASP A 29 9.10 15.77 -8.38
C ASP A 29 9.98 14.52 -8.26
N GLU A 30 11.28 14.68 -8.50
CA GLU A 30 12.28 13.59 -8.40
C GLU A 30 12.43 13.06 -6.97
N ASP A 31 12.18 13.92 -5.97
CA ASP A 31 12.16 13.56 -4.54
C ASP A 31 10.79 13.00 -4.10
N GLY A 32 9.86 12.84 -5.03
CA GLY A 32 8.53 12.28 -4.79
C GLY A 32 7.53 13.28 -4.20
N GLY A 33 7.74 14.59 -4.40
CA GLY A 33 6.81 15.63 -3.97
C GLY A 33 5.39 15.39 -4.50
N ASN A 34 5.27 15.10 -5.79
CA ASN A 34 4.02 14.80 -6.50
C ASN A 34 3.75 13.28 -6.66
N LEU A 35 4.35 12.43 -5.82
CA LEU A 35 4.18 10.98 -5.93
C LEU A 35 2.82 10.51 -5.38
N TYR A 36 2.04 9.86 -6.25
CA TYR A 36 0.81 9.15 -5.92
C TYR A 36 1.02 7.65 -5.91
N LEU A 37 0.34 6.98 -4.99
CA LEU A 37 0.59 5.58 -4.67
C LEU A 37 -0.71 4.78 -4.68
N VAL A 38 -0.62 3.52 -5.13
CA VAL A 38 -1.75 2.59 -5.09
C VAL A 38 -1.97 2.13 -3.65
N ASN A 39 -3.23 2.18 -3.21
CA ASN A 39 -3.61 1.75 -1.87
C ASN A 39 -3.21 0.28 -1.59
N GLY A 40 -2.71 0.02 -0.39
CA GLY A 40 -2.33 -1.33 0.06
C GLY A 40 -0.88 -1.70 -0.24
N ASN A 41 -0.42 -1.59 -1.49
CA ASN A 41 0.96 -1.93 -1.87
C ASN A 41 1.91 -0.72 -1.96
N MET A 42 1.37 0.49 -1.94
CA MET A 42 2.11 1.75 -2.04
C MET A 42 3.06 1.82 -3.24
N LEU A 43 2.71 1.12 -4.33
CA LEU A 43 3.43 1.17 -5.59
C LEU A 43 3.14 2.51 -6.29
N PRO A 44 4.12 3.14 -6.96
CA PRO A 44 3.84 4.32 -7.76
C PRO A 44 2.69 4.07 -8.74
N LEU A 45 1.74 5.01 -8.81
CA LEU A 45 0.54 4.87 -9.63
C LEU A 45 0.89 4.58 -11.11
N SER A 46 1.99 5.14 -11.61
CA SER A 46 2.50 4.90 -12.96
C SER A 46 2.91 3.45 -13.24
N ARG A 47 3.16 2.65 -12.21
CA ARG A 47 3.56 1.25 -12.30
C ARG A 47 2.44 0.27 -11.90
N ALA A 48 1.22 0.77 -11.71
CA ALA A 48 0.07 -0.07 -11.39
C ALA A 48 -0.10 -1.17 -12.45
N GLY A 49 -0.25 -2.43 -12.01
CA GLY A 49 -0.41 -3.57 -12.92
C GLY A 49 0.89 -4.13 -13.50
N ALA A 50 2.07 -3.58 -13.20
CA ALA A 50 3.36 -4.06 -13.74
C ALA A 50 3.70 -5.53 -13.42
N PHE A 51 3.00 -6.15 -12.47
CA PHE A 51 3.17 -7.55 -12.09
C PHE A 51 2.09 -8.48 -12.65
N ALA A 52 1.06 -7.96 -13.33
CA ALA A 52 -0.05 -8.77 -13.84
C ALA A 52 0.40 -9.76 -14.92
N ASP A 53 1.29 -9.33 -15.83
CA ASP A 53 1.72 -10.14 -16.98
C ASP A 53 2.85 -11.14 -16.64
N LYS A 54 3.44 -11.04 -15.45
CA LYS A 54 4.51 -11.96 -15.01
C LYS A 54 3.98 -13.33 -14.59
N VAL A 55 2.71 -13.40 -14.21
CA VAL A 55 2.08 -14.63 -13.71
C VAL A 55 1.69 -15.59 -14.86
N THR A 56 1.47 -15.09 -16.08
CA THR A 56 1.00 -15.90 -17.21
C THR A 56 2.11 -16.58 -18.01
N ASN A 57 3.36 -16.14 -17.88
CA ASN A 57 4.48 -16.59 -18.73
C ASN A 57 5.55 -17.43 -18.00
N THR A 58 5.39 -17.69 -16.71
CA THR A 58 6.37 -18.48 -15.94
C THR A 58 5.77 -19.83 -15.61
N SER A 59 6.10 -20.84 -16.43
CA SER A 59 6.07 -22.24 -15.96
C SER A 59 6.77 -22.29 -14.62
N GLN A 60 6.11 -22.88 -13.63
CA GLN A 60 6.62 -23.04 -12.27
C GLN A 60 8.02 -23.68 -12.30
N GLU A 61 9.09 -22.88 -12.23
CA GLU A 61 10.43 -23.36 -11.91
C GLU A 61 11.29 -22.17 -11.45
N GLU A 62 11.50 -22.15 -10.13
CA GLU A 62 12.65 -21.59 -9.41
C GLU A 62 12.99 -20.09 -9.58
N SER A 63 12.41 -19.27 -8.68
CA SER A 63 13.24 -18.36 -7.86
C SER A 63 12.54 -18.11 -6.53
N ASN A 64 13.11 -18.74 -5.51
CA ASN A 64 12.92 -18.43 -4.11
C ASN A 64 13.63 -17.09 -3.88
N GLU A 65 12.89 -16.00 -3.62
CA GLU A 65 13.32 -14.80 -2.87
C GLU A 65 12.26 -13.67 -3.04
N GLU A 66 11.55 -13.38 -1.94
CA GLU A 66 10.93 -12.09 -1.63
C GLU A 66 9.60 -11.66 -2.29
N GLN A 67 8.71 -12.58 -2.68
CA GLN A 67 7.29 -12.23 -2.65
C GLN A 67 6.79 -12.28 -1.20
N GLU A 68 7.09 -11.23 -0.42
CA GLU A 68 6.43 -10.97 0.86
C GLU A 68 4.98 -10.56 0.60
N VAL A 69 4.17 -11.56 0.24
CA VAL A 69 2.71 -11.45 0.30
C VAL A 69 2.38 -11.26 1.78
N LEU A 70 2.04 -10.03 2.19
CA LEU A 70 1.47 -9.72 3.49
C LEU A 70 0.16 -10.50 3.67
N ALA A 71 0.29 -11.77 4.02
CA ALA A 71 -0.81 -12.66 4.31
C ALA A 71 -1.40 -12.22 5.65
N MET A 72 -2.55 -11.55 5.57
CA MET A 72 -3.35 -11.21 6.75
C MET A 72 -3.81 -12.52 7.39
N GLU A 73 -3.26 -12.85 8.56
CA GLU A 73 -3.60 -14.06 9.32
C GLU A 73 -5.11 -14.08 9.57
N LYS A 74 -5.78 -15.17 9.15
CA LYS A 74 -7.23 -15.30 9.30
C LYS A 74 -7.55 -15.33 10.81
N PRO A 75 -8.53 -14.54 11.29
CA PRO A 75 -8.85 -14.53 12.71
C PRO A 75 -9.35 -15.90 13.15
N GLU A 76 -8.62 -16.53 14.07
CA GLU A 76 -9.01 -17.79 14.68
C GLU A 76 -10.33 -17.59 15.43
N ARG A 77 -11.40 -18.25 14.98
CA ARG A 77 -12.73 -18.18 15.61
C ARG A 77 -12.65 -18.81 16.99
N ARG A 78 -12.42 -17.99 18.02
CA ARG A 78 -12.49 -18.37 19.44
C ARG A 78 -13.91 -18.88 19.74
N ARG A 79 -14.09 -20.20 19.74
CA ARG A 79 -15.32 -20.85 20.23
C ARG A 79 -15.43 -20.55 21.72
N ARG A 80 -16.32 -19.63 22.09
CA ARG A 80 -16.77 -19.47 23.48
C ARG A 80 -17.55 -20.74 23.85
N GLN A 81 -16.95 -21.61 24.66
CA GLN A 81 -17.73 -22.59 25.40
C GLN A 81 -18.47 -21.81 26.49
N SER A 82 -19.79 -21.70 26.35
CA SER A 82 -20.67 -21.27 27.44
C SER A 82 -20.76 -22.41 28.43
N GLU A 83 -20.04 -22.32 29.56
CA GLU A 83 -20.40 -23.09 30.75
C GLU A 83 -21.65 -22.43 31.35
N ASN A 84 -22.75 -23.19 31.36
CA ASN A 84 -23.96 -22.84 32.11
C ASN A 84 -23.73 -23.12 33.61
N PRO A 85 -24.12 -22.22 34.51
CA PRO A 85 -24.54 -22.61 35.86
C PRO A 85 -25.98 -23.15 35.87
#